data_AF-B3TQJ3-F1
#
_entry.id   AF-B3TQJ3-F1
#
_cell.length_a   1.000
_cell.length_b   1.000
_cell.length_c   1.000
_cell.angle_alpha   90.00
_cell.angle_beta   90.00
_cell.angle_gamma   90.00
#
_symmetry.space_group_name_H-M   'P 1'
#
loop_
_entity.id
_entity.type
_entity.pdbx_description
1 polymer ?
#
loop_
_entity_poly.entity_id
_entity_poly.type
_entity_poly.pdbx_seq_one_letter_code
_entity_poly.pdbx_strand_id
1 'polypeptide(L)'
;QYKDAWDTSVVSEIKMGDGYETVRFFHCYKRGVDRVFIDHPLFLERVWGKTEEKIYGPDAGTDYKDNQLRFSLLCQAALEAPRILSLNNNPYFSGPY
;
A
#
# COMPACT_ATOMS: atom_id res chain seq x y z
N GLN A 1 4.18 3.40 -10.73
CA GLN A 1 4.46 3.77 -9.33
C GLN A 1 5.33 2.72 -8.67
N TYR A 2 5.03 1.43 -8.86
CA TYR A 2 5.81 0.33 -8.31
C TYR A 2 6.65 -0.37 -9.38
N LYS A 3 7.77 0.25 -9.81
CA LYS A 3 8.57 -0.23 -10.95
C LYS A 3 9.12 -1.65 -10.78
N ASP A 4 9.44 -2.02 -9.54
CA ASP A 4 10.05 -3.30 -9.18
C ASP A 4 9.06 -4.26 -8.49
N ALA A 5 7.78 -3.92 -8.41
CA ALA A 5 6.77 -4.72 -7.73
C ALA A 5 5.80 -5.38 -8.72
N TRP A 6 5.33 -6.57 -8.38
CA TRP A 6 4.28 -7.27 -9.12
C TRP A 6 2.94 -7.21 -8.37
N ASP A 7 1.85 -7.29 -9.12
CA ASP A 7 0.50 -7.41 -8.58
C ASP A 7 0.35 -8.80 -7.95
N THR A 8 -0.06 -8.88 -6.68
CA THR A 8 -0.30 -10.18 -6.02
C THR A 8 -1.63 -10.81 -6.45
N SER A 9 -2.47 -10.08 -7.20
CA SER A 9 -3.85 -10.42 -7.53
C SER A 9 -4.76 -10.57 -6.31
N VAL A 10 -4.28 -10.21 -5.12
CA VAL A 10 -5.04 -10.25 -3.88
C VAL A 10 -5.74 -8.90 -3.69
N VAL A 11 -7.04 -8.99 -3.42
CA VAL A 11 -7.91 -7.86 -3.14
C VAL A 11 -8.50 -8.04 -1.75
N SER A 12 -8.62 -6.96 -0.98
CA SER A 12 -9.28 -6.98 0.32
C SER A 12 -10.22 -5.79 0.47
N GLU A 13 -11.34 -6.00 1.16
CA GLU A 13 -12.28 -4.95 1.54
C GLU A 13 -12.00 -4.51 2.97
N ILE A 14 -11.72 -3.23 3.14
CA ILE A 14 -11.37 -2.65 4.44
C ILE A 14 -12.52 -1.75 4.90
N LYS A 15 -13.02 -1.97 6.12
CA LYS A 15 -14.11 -1.17 6.69
C LYS A 15 -13.61 0.22 7.10
N MET A 16 -14.17 1.27 6.51
CA MET A 16 -13.87 2.67 6.81
C MET A 16 -15.14 3.40 7.21
N GLY A 17 -15.32 3.63 8.52
CA GLY A 17 -16.55 4.20 9.06
C GLY A 17 -17.76 3.32 8.72
N ASP A 18 -18.71 3.89 7.99
CA ASP A 18 -19.93 3.20 7.54
C ASP A 18 -19.78 2.52 6.17
N GLY A 19 -18.62 2.68 5.50
CA GLY A 19 -18.35 2.15 4.18
C GLY A 19 -17.25 1.07 4.14
N TYR A 20 -17.00 0.55 2.95
CA TYR A 20 -15.93 -0.37 2.64
C TYR A 20 -15.09 0.17 1.48
N GLU A 21 -13.78 0.11 1.62
CA GLU A 21 -12.81 0.51 0.61
C GLU A 21 -12.09 -0.74 0.08
N THR A 22 -11.99 -0.86 -1.24
CA THR A 22 -11.33 -2.00 -1.89
C THR A 22 -9.85 -1.68 -2.14
N VAL A 23 -8.96 -2.44 -1.52
CA VAL A 23 -7.50 -2.28 -1.68
C VAL A 23 -6.88 -3.46 -2.42
N ARG A 24 -5.84 -3.17 -3.20
CA ARG A 24 -4.99 -4.18 -3.84
C ARG A 24 -3.60 -4.17 -3.24
N PHE A 25 -2.90 -5.29 -3.36
CA PHE A 25 -1.54 -5.42 -2.84
C PHE A 25 -0.56 -5.65 -3.98
N PHE A 26 0.53 -4.90 -3.96
CA PHE A 26 1.69 -5.14 -4.81
C PHE A 26 2.86 -5.57 -3.94
N HIS A 27 3.71 -6.45 -4.45
CA HIS A 27 4.81 -7.01 -3.68
C HIS A 27 6.12 -6.90 -4.45
N CYS A 28 7.20 -6.62 -3.72
CA CYS A 28 8.56 -6.59 -4.22
C CYS A 28 9.47 -7.22 -3.17
N TYR A 29 10.25 -8.22 -3.57
CA TYR A 29 11.33 -8.75 -2.75
C TYR A 29 12.66 -8.14 -3.17
N LYS A 30 13.32 -7.41 -2.27
CA LYS A 30 14.58 -6.73 -2.59
C LYS A 30 15.49 -6.63 -1.37
N ARG A 31 16.72 -7.11 -1.52
CA ARG A 31 17.77 -7.11 -0.47
C ARG A 31 17.31 -7.79 0.84
N GLY A 32 16.67 -8.95 0.75
CA GLY A 32 16.23 -9.70 1.92
C GLY A 32 14.96 -9.16 2.59
N VAL A 33 14.26 -8.21 1.95
CA VAL A 33 13.08 -7.56 2.53
C VAL A 33 11.88 -7.71 1.60
N ASP A 34 10.79 -8.23 2.15
CA ASP A 34 9.46 -8.20 1.56
C ASP A 34 8.85 -6.81 1.71
N ARG A 35 8.63 -6.14 0.58
CA ARG A 35 8.00 -4.82 0.51
C ARG A 35 6.63 -4.98 -0.09
N VAL A 36 5.61 -4.75 0.73
CA VAL A 36 4.22 -4.76 0.30
C VAL A 36 3.76 -3.31 0.13
N PHE A 37 3.18 -2.99 -1.03
CA PHE A 37 2.58 -1.71 -1.34
C PHE A 37 1.07 -1.88 -1.37
N ILE A 38 0.36 -0.96 -0.71
CA ILE A 38 -1.09 -0.89 -0.73
C ILE A 38 -1.51 0.07 -1.85
N ASP A 39 -2.31 -0.43 -2.77
CA ASP A 39 -2.81 0.30 -3.93
C ASP A 39 -4.26 0.69 -3.70
N HIS A 40 -4.51 2.00 -3.77
CA HIS A 40 -5.84 2.61 -3.60
C HIS A 40 -5.87 3.98 -4.30
N PRO A 41 -7.00 4.40 -4.91
CA PRO A 41 -7.13 5.71 -5.55
C PRO A 41 -6.66 6.90 -4.68
N LEU A 42 -6.97 6.86 -3.38
CA LEU A 42 -6.55 7.88 -2.40
C LEU A 42 -5.02 8.05 -2.26
N PHE A 43 -4.22 7.08 -2.71
CA PHE A 43 -2.75 7.19 -2.78
C PHE A 43 -2.25 7.47 -4.20
N LEU A 44 -2.95 6.97 -5.21
CA LEU A 44 -2.56 7.06 -6.62
C LEU A 44 -2.75 8.46 -7.22
N GLU A 45 -3.69 9.25 -6.70
CA GLU A 45 -3.93 10.60 -7.20
C GLU A 45 -2.77 11.57 -6.90
N ARG A 46 -1.88 11.25 -5.95
CA ARG A 46 -0.95 12.23 -5.35
C ARG A 46 0.51 11.72 -5.30
N VAL A 47 1.05 11.42 -6.47
CA VAL A 47 2.37 10.76 -6.61
C VAL A 47 3.43 11.75 -7.07
N TRP A 48 4.46 11.91 -6.25
CA TRP A 48 5.64 12.73 -6.56
C TRP A 48 6.25 12.32 -7.91
N GLY A 49 6.32 13.28 -8.85
CA GLY A 49 6.84 13.08 -10.21
C GLY A 49 5.82 12.62 -11.26
N LYS A 50 4.56 12.31 -10.88
CA LYS A 50 3.45 12.13 -11.84
C LYS A 50 2.41 13.25 -11.76
N THR A 51 2.10 13.71 -10.54
CA THR A 51 1.17 14.83 -10.31
C THR A 51 1.84 16.06 -9.69
N GLU A 52 3.17 16.03 -9.52
CA GLU A 52 3.99 17.10 -8.87
C GLU A 52 3.61 17.44 -7.42
N GLU A 53 2.67 16.70 -6.85
CA GLU A 53 2.18 16.93 -5.49
C GLU A 53 2.93 16.08 -4.46
N LYS A 54 3.15 16.68 -3.29
CA LYS A 54 3.75 16.03 -2.12
C LYS A 54 2.77 15.01 -1.52
N ILE A 55 3.31 14.02 -0.83
CA ILE A 55 2.57 12.84 -0.32
C ILE A 55 1.59 13.22 0.80
N TYR A 56 1.97 14.15 1.67
CA TYR A 56 1.26 14.46 2.92
C TYR A 56 0.46 15.76 2.87
N GLY A 57 0.71 16.61 1.90
CA GLY A 57 0.02 17.89 1.79
C GLY A 57 0.73 18.79 0.81
N PRO A 58 0.08 19.83 0.26
CA PRO A 58 0.63 20.60 -0.87
C PRO A 58 1.97 21.25 -0.52
N ASP A 59 2.13 21.64 0.75
CA ASP A 59 3.30 22.33 1.28
C ASP A 59 3.85 21.69 2.55
N ALA A 60 5.12 22.00 2.85
CA ALA A 60 5.71 21.54 4.10
C ALA A 60 5.00 22.25 5.27
N GLY A 61 4.49 21.47 6.22
CA GLY A 61 3.73 21.99 7.37
C GLY A 61 2.23 22.23 7.09
N THR A 62 1.74 21.92 5.89
CA THR A 62 0.30 21.94 5.58
C THR A 62 -0.13 20.56 5.12
N ASP A 63 -1.00 19.91 5.88
CA ASP A 63 -1.47 18.55 5.60
C ASP A 63 -2.74 18.54 4.72
N TYR A 64 -2.94 17.46 3.95
CA TYR A 64 -4.24 17.22 3.32
C TYR A 64 -5.29 16.83 4.36
N LYS A 65 -6.53 17.28 4.14
CA LYS A 65 -7.67 17.00 5.04
C LYS A 65 -8.04 15.52 5.11
N ASP A 66 -7.76 14.76 4.06
CA ASP A 66 -8.08 13.34 3.94
C ASP A 66 -6.95 12.42 4.45
N ASN A 67 -5.84 12.98 4.96
CA ASN A 67 -4.73 12.19 5.50
C ASN A 67 -5.18 11.20 6.59
N GLN A 68 -6.09 11.62 7.47
CA GLN A 68 -6.59 10.75 8.53
C GLN A 68 -7.25 9.47 7.95
N LEU A 69 -8.06 9.62 6.90
CA LEU A 69 -8.69 8.51 6.21
C LEU A 69 -7.63 7.64 5.50
N ARG A 70 -6.70 8.27 4.78
CA ARG A 70 -5.62 7.60 4.06
C ARG A 70 -4.78 6.73 4.98
N PHE A 71 -4.36 7.26 6.13
CA PHE A 71 -3.55 6.50 7.08
C PHE A 71 -4.37 5.47 7.87
N SER A 72 -5.65 5.72 8.15
CA SER A 72 -6.54 4.70 8.69
C SER A 72 -6.62 3.49 7.74
N LEU A 73 -6.81 3.73 6.44
CA LEU A 73 -6.83 2.70 5.40
C LEU A 73 -5.51 1.94 5.32
N LEU A 74 -4.39 2.66 5.32
CA LEU A 74 -3.06 2.06 5.32
C LEU A 74 -2.86 1.11 6.50
N CYS A 75 -3.21 1.56 7.72
CA CYS A 75 -3.04 0.78 8.94
C CYS A 75 -3.88 -0.50 8.92
N GLN A 76 -5.15 -0.40 8.54
CA GLN A 76 -6.03 -1.57 8.50
C GLN A 76 -5.62 -2.56 7.40
N ALA A 77 -5.26 -2.07 6.20
CA ALA A 77 -4.75 -2.92 5.14
C ALA A 77 -3.41 -3.59 5.52
N ALA A 78 -2.55 -2.91 6.28
CA ALA A 78 -1.30 -3.49 6.79
C ALA A 78 -1.52 -4.62 7.80
N LEU A 79 -2.60 -4.57 8.59
CA LEU A 79 -2.99 -5.67 9.49
C LEU A 79 -3.52 -6.88 8.72
N GLU A 80 -4.20 -6.66 7.60
CA GLU A 80 -4.72 -7.73 6.75
C GLU A 80 -3.64 -8.37 5.88
N ALA A 81 -2.67 -7.59 5.39
CA ALA A 81 -1.60 -8.05 4.51
C ALA A 81 -0.93 -9.37 4.95
N PRO A 82 -0.44 -9.55 6.19
CA PRO A 82 0.20 -10.81 6.61
C PRO A 82 -0.77 -11.99 6.71
N ARG A 83 -2.08 -11.74 6.82
CA ARG A 83 -3.10 -12.79 6.94
C ARG A 83 -3.49 -13.35 5.58
N ILE A 84 -3.55 -12.49 4.57
CA ILE A 84 -4.06 -12.82 3.24
C ILE A 84 -2.94 -13.04 2.20
N LEU A 85 -1.75 -12.46 2.41
CA LEU A 85 -0.61 -12.62 1.51
C LEU A 85 0.25 -13.81 1.93
N SER A 86 0.33 -14.80 1.05
CA SER A 86 1.30 -15.90 1.17
C SER A 86 2.61 -15.49 0.50
N LEU A 87 3.53 -14.88 1.26
CA LEU A 87 4.83 -14.39 0.75
C LEU A 87 5.87 -15.51 0.53
N ASN A 88 5.51 -16.76 0.79
CA ASN A 88 6.38 -17.94 0.66
C ASN A 88 6.65 -18.40 -0.79
N ASN A 89 5.97 -17.82 -1.78
CA ASN A 89 6.01 -18.27 -3.17
C ASN A 89 7.08 -17.60 -4.05
N ASN A 90 8.06 -16.92 -3.46
CA ASN A 90 9.13 -16.30 -4.24
C ASN A 90 10.23 -17.35 -4.58
N PRO A 91 10.58 -17.57 -5.86
CA PRO A 91 11.67 -18.48 -6.24
C PRO A 91 13.06 -18.07 -5.72
N TYR A 92 13.20 -16.83 -5.22
CA TYR A 92 14.41 -16.32 -4.56
C TYR A 92 14.35 -16.36 -3.02
N PHE A 93 13.29 -16.96 -2.46
CA PHE A 93 13.13 -17.12 -1.01
C PHE A 93 13.92 -18.35 -0.55
N SER A 94 14.97 -18.12 0.25
CA SER A 94 15.80 -19.17 0.85
C SER A 94 15.97 -18.92 2.36
N GLY A 95 14.85 -18.80 3.08
CA GLY A 95 14.87 -18.58 4.53
C GLY A 95 13.66 -19.24 5.20
N PRO A 96 13.78 -19.69 6.45
CA PRO A 96 12.60 -20.05 7.23
C PRO A 96 11.91 -18.76 7.65
N TYR A 97 10.58 -18.72 7.57
CA TYR A 97 9.84 -17.91 8.52
C TYR A 97 10.07 -18.46 9.93
#